data_AF-A0A5C8VI35-F1
#
_entry.id   AF-A0A5C8VI35-F1
#
_cell.length_a   1.000
_cell.length_b   1.000
_cell.length_c   1.000
_cell.angle_alpha   90.00
_cell.angle_beta   90.00
_cell.angle_gamma   90.00
#
_symmetry.space_group_name_H-M   'P 1'
#
loop_
_entity.id
_entity.type
_entity.pdbx_description
1 polymer ?
#
loop_
_entity_poly.entity_id
_entity_poly.type
_entity_poly.pdbx_seq_one_letter_code
_entity_poly.pdbx_strand_id
1 'polypeptide(L)'
;MSPASLISPVLFAAMLFASGPVQAGGETELRHTGWRECLSRNFRIQAALTDPDLAADSAFRACRSAEDAYLAALAGSPLLDGDDVARARPMLAGRVRAWLISSRG
;
A
#
# COMPACT_ATOMS: atom_id res chain seq x y z
N MET A 1 36.12 -2.87 -43.33
CA MET A 1 35.41 -2.44 -42.11
C MET A 1 33.96 -2.83 -42.24
N SER A 2 33.47 -3.67 -41.31
CA SER A 2 32.07 -3.85 -40.88
C SER A 2 32.03 -5.08 -39.97
N PRO A 3 31.90 -4.94 -38.63
CA PRO A 3 31.57 -6.09 -37.80
C PRO A 3 30.07 -6.35 -37.87
N ALA A 4 29.70 -7.57 -38.23
CA ALA A 4 28.32 -8.06 -38.14
C ALA A 4 27.88 -8.00 -36.68
N SER A 5 26.82 -7.24 -36.43
CA SER A 5 26.21 -7.08 -35.11
C SER A 5 25.49 -8.38 -34.73
N LEU A 6 26.13 -9.18 -33.87
CA LEU A 6 25.52 -10.36 -33.28
C LEU A 6 24.56 -9.90 -32.17
N ILE A 7 23.32 -9.62 -32.54
CA ILE A 7 22.23 -9.44 -31.56
C ILE A 7 22.01 -10.81 -30.90
N SER A 8 22.59 -10.96 -29.72
CA SER A 8 22.56 -12.20 -28.95
C SER A 8 21.12 -12.55 -28.55
N PRO A 9 20.58 -13.73 -28.91
CA PRO A 9 19.21 -14.13 -28.60
C PRO A 9 18.93 -14.22 -27.09
N VAL A 10 19.99 -14.21 -26.28
CA VAL A 10 19.94 -14.19 -24.81
C VAL A 10 19.32 -12.88 -24.28
N LEU A 11 19.51 -11.76 -24.97
CA LEU A 11 18.96 -10.46 -24.55
C LEU A 11 17.44 -10.37 -24.78
N PHE A 12 16.90 -11.07 -25.77
CA PHE A 12 15.47 -11.07 -26.05
C PHE A 12 14.69 -11.94 -25.05
N ALA A 13 15.29 -13.04 -24.60
CA ALA A 13 14.71 -13.89 -23.57
C ALA A 13 14.64 -13.21 -22.19
N ALA A 14 15.58 -12.32 -21.87
CA ALA A 14 15.59 -11.58 -20.60
C ALA A 14 14.43 -10.58 -20.48
N MET A 15 13.91 -10.03 -21.59
CA MET A 15 12.77 -9.10 -21.55
C MET A 15 11.42 -9.82 -21.37
N LEU A 16 11.32 -11.09 -21.76
CA LEU A 16 10.09 -11.88 -21.66
C LEU A 16 9.77 -12.36 -20.23
N PHE A 17 10.74 -12.29 -19.31
CA PHE A 17 10.53 -12.60 -17.88
C PHE A 17 10.16 -11.38 -17.03
N ALA A 18 10.11 -10.17 -17.60
CA ALA A 18 9.77 -8.95 -16.87
C ALA A 18 8.26 -8.72 -16.69
N SER A 19 7.41 -9.58 -17.27
CA SER A 19 5.94 -9.49 -17.24
C SER A 19 5.31 -10.67 -16.48
N GLY A 20 5.94 -11.06 -15.36
CA GLY A 20 5.32 -11.93 -14.34
C GLY A 20 4.67 -11.11 -13.21
N PRO A 21 3.90 -11.73 -12.29
CA PRO A 21 2.96 -11.09 -11.34
C PRO A 21 3.61 -10.21 -10.25
N VAL A 22 4.89 -9.89 -10.40
CA VAL A 22 5.68 -9.08 -9.46
C VAL A 22 5.13 -7.64 -9.34
N GLN A 23 4.45 -7.12 -10.37
CA GLN A 23 3.87 -5.78 -10.32
C GLN A 23 2.69 -5.65 -9.34
N ALA A 24 1.84 -6.68 -9.21
CA ALA A 24 0.65 -6.62 -8.35
C ALA A 24 1.01 -6.58 -6.84
N GLY A 25 2.04 -7.34 -6.46
CA GLY A 25 2.61 -7.28 -5.10
C GLY A 25 3.32 -5.94 -4.82
N GLY A 26 4.02 -5.40 -5.83
CA GLY A 26 4.69 -4.11 -5.71
C GLY A 26 3.72 -2.94 -5.54
N GLU A 27 2.66 -2.86 -6.35
CA GLU A 27 1.68 -1.78 -6.26
C GLU A 27 0.92 -1.80 -4.93
N THR A 28 0.48 -2.98 -4.49
CA THR A 28 -0.24 -3.12 -3.21
C THR A 28 0.63 -2.68 -2.03
N GLU A 29 1.90 -3.07 -2.00
CA GLU A 29 2.83 -2.69 -0.94
C GLU A 29 3.18 -1.19 -0.97
N LEU A 30 3.33 -0.60 -2.16
CA LEU A 30 3.51 0.84 -2.33
C LEU A 30 2.31 1.62 -1.80
N ARG A 31 1.08 1.18 -2.13
CA ARG A 31 -0.16 1.81 -1.63
C ARG A 31 -0.31 1.64 -0.12
N HIS A 32 0.03 0.47 0.41
CA HIS A 32 0.03 0.20 1.84
C HIS A 32 1.00 1.12 2.58
N THR A 33 2.23 1.26 2.08
CA THR A 33 3.24 2.17 2.64
C THR A 33 2.77 3.61 2.62
N GLY A 34 2.27 4.09 1.47
CA GLY A 34 1.76 5.46 1.33
C GLY A 34 0.59 5.76 2.27
N TRP A 35 -0.32 4.81 2.46
CA TRP A 35 -1.41 4.94 3.44
C TRP A 35 -0.88 5.02 4.88
N ARG A 36 0.06 4.15 5.28
CA ARG A 36 0.67 4.16 6.61
C ARG A 36 1.44 5.46 6.90
N GLU A 37 2.15 5.99 5.91
CA GLU A 37 2.85 7.27 6.04
C GLU A 37 1.87 8.43 6.22
N CYS A 38 0.78 8.46 5.43
CA CYS A 38 -0.28 9.44 5.59
C CYS A 38 -0.85 9.42 7.01
N LEU A 39 -1.18 8.21 7.51
CA LEU A 39 -1.73 8.03 8.85
C LEU A 39 -0.75 8.50 9.92
N SER A 40 0.51 8.06 9.86
CA SER A 40 1.53 8.43 10.84
C SER A 40 1.72 9.95 10.90
N ARG A 41 1.79 10.62 9.74
CA ARG A 41 1.96 12.07 9.65
C ARG A 41 0.78 12.82 10.24
N ASN A 42 -0.45 12.48 9.83
CA ASN A 42 -1.65 13.17 10.32
C ASN A 42 -1.91 12.88 11.80
N PHE A 43 -1.69 11.65 12.25
CA PHE A 43 -1.80 11.28 13.65
C PHE A 43 -0.83 12.07 14.52
N ARG A 44 0.45 12.18 14.13
CA ARG A 44 1.45 12.95 14.89
C ARG A 44 1.05 14.41 15.06
N ILE A 45 0.52 15.04 14.02
CA ILE A 45 0.04 16.43 14.07
C ILE A 45 -1.12 16.56 15.07
N GLN A 46 -2.11 15.67 15.00
CA GLN A 46 -3.31 15.76 15.84
C GLN A 46 -3.08 15.29 17.28
N ALA A 47 -2.21 14.32 17.50
CA ALA A 47 -1.87 13.79 18.83
C ALA A 47 -1.13 14.81 19.70
N ALA A 48 -0.51 15.82 19.09
CA ALA A 48 0.06 16.97 19.80
C ALA A 48 -1.01 17.94 20.34
N LEU A 49 -2.24 17.86 19.84
CA LEU A 49 -3.32 18.82 20.10
C LEU A 49 -4.52 18.19 20.80
N THR A 50 -4.68 16.87 20.71
CA THR A 50 -5.90 16.16 21.11
C THR A 50 -5.60 14.80 21.75
N ASP A 51 -6.66 14.18 22.28
CA ASP A 51 -6.65 12.81 22.78
C ASP A 51 -6.22 11.81 21.67
N PRO A 52 -5.47 10.73 21.98
CA PRO A 52 -5.04 9.75 20.99
C PRO A 52 -6.16 9.17 20.13
N ASP A 53 -7.35 8.92 20.68
CA ASP A 53 -8.45 8.36 19.91
C ASP A 53 -9.00 9.37 18.90
N LEU A 54 -9.16 10.63 19.31
CA LEU A 54 -9.57 11.71 18.42
C LEU A 54 -8.53 11.98 17.33
N ALA A 55 -7.24 11.90 17.68
CA ALA A 55 -6.15 12.03 16.73
C ALA A 55 -6.17 10.89 15.68
N ALA A 56 -6.44 9.66 16.10
CA ALA A 56 -6.58 8.52 15.20
C ALA A 56 -7.79 8.71 14.26
N ASP A 57 -8.95 9.10 14.80
CA ASP A 57 -10.14 9.37 13.99
C ASP A 57 -9.92 10.50 12.97
N SER A 58 -9.19 11.54 13.35
CA SER A 58 -8.82 12.61 12.43
C SER A 58 -7.85 12.11 11.35
N ALA A 59 -6.88 11.26 11.69
CA ALA A 59 -5.94 10.70 10.73
C ALA A 59 -6.64 9.77 9.71
N PHE A 60 -7.52 8.87 10.17
CA PHE A 60 -8.31 8.01 9.29
C PHE A 60 -9.21 8.84 8.35
N ARG A 61 -9.84 9.91 8.86
CA ARG A 61 -10.63 10.82 8.01
C ARG A 61 -9.78 11.52 6.96
N ALA A 62 -8.62 12.04 7.33
CA ALA A 62 -7.72 12.75 6.41
C ALA A 62 -7.11 11.82 5.34
N CYS A 63 -6.89 10.54 5.66
CA CYS A 63 -6.21 9.59 4.80
C CYS A 63 -7.15 8.61 4.06
N ARG A 64 -8.45 8.92 3.99
CA ARG A 64 -9.45 8.04 3.37
C ARG A 64 -9.14 7.70 1.91
N SER A 65 -8.70 8.68 1.11
CA SER A 65 -8.35 8.43 -0.29
C SER A 65 -7.17 7.48 -0.46
N ALA A 66 -6.17 7.55 0.43
CA ALA A 66 -5.04 6.62 0.43
C ALA A 66 -5.46 5.22 0.87
N GLU A 67 -6.38 5.11 1.84
CA GLU A 67 -6.98 3.84 2.24
C GLU A 67 -7.73 3.20 1.07
N ASP A 68 -8.63 3.96 0.42
CA ASP A 68 -9.42 3.46 -0.69
C ASP A 68 -8.52 2.99 -1.87
N ALA A 69 -7.42 3.71 -2.14
CA ALA A 69 -6.44 3.33 -3.16
C ALA A 69 -5.63 2.07 -2.80
N TYR A 70 -5.41 1.80 -1.50
CA TYR A 70 -4.81 0.55 -1.02
C TYR A 70 -5.80 -0.61 -1.10
N LEU A 71 -7.03 -0.42 -0.63
CA LEU A 71 -8.06 -1.45 -0.67
C LEU A 71 -8.44 -1.83 -2.11
N ALA A 72 -8.45 -0.87 -3.04
CA ALA A 72 -8.64 -1.14 -4.47
C ALA A 72 -7.51 -1.99 -5.07
N ALA A 73 -6.25 -1.71 -4.70
CA ALA A 73 -5.12 -2.54 -5.11
C ALA A 73 -5.21 -3.96 -4.52
N LEU A 74 -5.64 -4.07 -3.26
CA LEU A 74 -5.83 -5.34 -2.57
C LEU A 74 -6.93 -6.20 -3.22
N ALA A 75 -8.05 -5.58 -3.63
CA ALA A 75 -9.15 -6.23 -4.35
C ALA A 75 -8.79 -6.62 -5.80
N GLY A 76 -7.68 -6.10 -6.34
CA GLY A 76 -7.11 -6.55 -7.61
C GLY A 76 -6.35 -7.88 -7.51
N SER A 77 -6.15 -8.39 -6.28
CA SER A 77 -5.51 -9.69 -6.04
C SER A 77 -6.45 -10.83 -6.44
N PRO A 78 -5.96 -11.89 -7.10
CA PRO A 78 -6.77 -13.07 -7.43
C PRO A 78 -7.22 -13.88 -6.19
N LEU A 79 -6.72 -13.55 -5.00
CA LEU A 79 -7.03 -14.23 -3.75
C LEU A 79 -8.14 -13.56 -2.93
N LEU A 80 -8.49 -12.32 -3.23
CA LEU A 80 -9.42 -11.51 -2.44
C LEU A 80 -10.37 -10.78 -3.39
N ASP A 81 -11.66 -10.90 -3.15
CA ASP A 81 -12.65 -10.07 -3.83
C ASP A 81 -13.02 -8.82 -3.01
N GLY A 82 -13.87 -7.96 -3.58
CA GLY A 82 -14.29 -6.73 -2.92
C GLY A 82 -15.06 -6.96 -1.62
N ASP A 83 -15.79 -8.06 -1.49
CA ASP A 83 -16.57 -8.38 -0.30
C ASP A 83 -15.67 -8.86 0.84
N ASP A 84 -14.63 -9.64 0.52
CA ASP A 84 -13.60 -10.03 1.47
C ASP A 84 -12.82 -8.82 1.99
N VAL A 85 -12.47 -7.88 1.11
CA VAL A 85 -11.83 -6.62 1.49
C VAL A 85 -12.75 -5.77 2.37
N ALA A 86 -14.04 -5.66 2.02
CA ALA A 86 -15.02 -4.93 2.82
C ALA A 86 -15.20 -5.53 4.22
N ARG A 87 -15.20 -6.87 4.33
CA ARG A 87 -15.28 -7.60 5.60
C ARG A 87 -14.01 -7.42 6.45
N ALA A 88 -12.84 -7.39 5.81
CA ALA A 88 -11.55 -7.26 6.50
C ALA A 88 -11.25 -5.80 6.94
N ARG A 89 -11.78 -4.80 6.24
CA ARG A 89 -11.53 -3.37 6.51
C ARG A 89 -11.68 -2.96 7.98
N PRO A 90 -12.77 -3.28 8.71
CA PRO A 90 -12.89 -2.88 10.12
C PRO A 90 -11.82 -3.51 11.02
N MET A 91 -11.43 -4.76 10.77
CA MET A 91 -10.36 -5.43 11.53
C MET A 91 -8.98 -4.82 11.24
N LEU A 92 -8.73 -4.46 9.99
CA LEU A 92 -7.54 -3.73 9.59
C LEU A 92 -7.48 -2.36 10.28
N ALA A 93 -8.57 -1.59 10.23
CA ALA A 93 -8.67 -0.29 10.87
C ALA A 93 -8.39 -0.37 12.38
N GLY A 94 -8.95 -1.37 13.08
CA GLY A 94 -8.69 -1.60 14.50
C GLY A 94 -7.20 -1.88 14.81
N ARG A 95 -6.55 -2.75 14.02
CA ARG A 95 -5.13 -3.06 14.17
C ARG A 95 -4.24 -1.84 13.92
N VAL A 96 -4.54 -1.07 12.88
CA VAL A 96 -3.79 0.14 12.53
C VAL A 96 -4.00 1.23 13.58
N ARG A 97 -5.21 1.37 14.15
CA ARG A 97 -5.48 2.28 15.27
C ARG A 97 -4.62 1.94 16.49
N ALA A 98 -4.61 0.66 16.89
CA ALA A 98 -3.79 0.20 18.00
C ALA A 98 -2.29 0.47 17.77
N TRP A 99 -1.81 0.25 16.53
CA TRP A 99 -0.45 0.59 16.14
C TRP A 99 -0.15 2.09 16.25
N LEU A 100 -1.04 2.97 15.76
CA LEU A 100 -0.85 4.43 15.87
C LEU A 100 -0.75 4.88 17.33
N ILE A 101 -1.67 4.42 18.17
CA ILE A 101 -1.72 4.79 19.59
C ILE A 101 -0.48 4.26 20.32
N SER A 102 -0.06 3.02 20.06
CA SER A 102 1.15 2.45 20.66
C SER A 102 2.43 3.13 20.19
N SER A 103 2.47 3.65 18.94
CA SER A 103 3.65 4.32 18.38
C SER A 103 3.92 5.73 18.92
N ARG A 104 2.98 6.28 19.71
CA ARG A 104 3.13 7.54 20.44
C ARG A 104 3.96 7.38 21.71
N GLY A 105 3.93 6.18 22.31
CA GLY A 105 4.55 5.85 23.59
C GLY A 105 6.07 5.71 23.51
#